data_AF-A0A532T588-F1
#
_entry.id   AF-A0A532T588-F1
#
_cell.length_a   1.000
_cell.length_b   1.000
_cell.length_c   1.000
_cell.angle_alpha   90.00
_cell.angle_beta   90.00
_cell.angle_gamma   90.00
#
_symmetry.space_group_name_H-M   'P 1'
#
loop_
_entity.id
_entity.type
_entity.pdbx_description
1 polymer ?
#
loop_
_entity_poly.entity_id
_entity_poly.type
_entity_poly.pdbx_seq_one_letter_code
_entity_poly.pdbx_strand_id
1 'polypeptide(L)'
;MLHKRKISLFEKILLLVCILVIITGYFFVYGMVAKKGLSWDALQTTFLWLILIVTLILAIINENTKEELKIINSNQAKEIKLLREDLARKR
;
A
#
# COMPACT_ATOMS: atom_id res chain seq x y z
N MET A 1 10.18 7.60 -20.72
CA MET A 1 8.75 7.41 -21.08
C MET A 1 7.93 7.35 -19.80
N LEU A 2 7.08 8.33 -19.54
CA LEU A 2 6.14 8.33 -18.40
C LEU A 2 5.11 7.22 -18.60
N HIS A 3 5.39 6.03 -18.07
CA HIS A 3 4.44 4.92 -18.07
C HIS A 3 3.26 5.34 -17.19
N LYS A 4 2.08 5.55 -17.78
CA LYS A 4 0.85 5.84 -17.03
C LYS A 4 0.56 4.64 -16.13
N ARG A 5 0.81 4.80 -14.82
CA ARG A 5 0.51 3.77 -13.82
C ARG A 5 -1.00 3.52 -13.81
N LYS A 6 -1.41 2.26 -13.97
CA LYS A 6 -2.81 1.86 -13.78
C LYS A 6 -2.99 1.50 -12.32
N ILE A 7 -3.97 2.12 -11.67
CA ILE A 7 -4.36 1.77 -10.29
C ILE A 7 -4.75 0.28 -10.28
N SER A 8 -4.06 -0.49 -9.45
CA SER A 8 -4.30 -1.92 -9.29
C SER A 8 -5.63 -2.20 -8.59
N LEU A 9 -6.23 -3.36 -8.86
CA LEU A 9 -7.44 -3.79 -8.14
C LEU A 9 -7.18 -3.91 -6.63
N PHE A 10 -5.95 -4.29 -6.25
CA PHE A 10 -5.53 -4.36 -4.86
C PHE A 10 -5.51 -2.97 -4.23
N GLU A 11 -4.94 -1.97 -4.90
CA GLU A 11 -4.91 -0.59 -4.40
C GLU A 11 -6.33 -0.03 -4.19
N LYS A 12 -7.26 -0.30 -5.11
CA LYS A 12 -8.67 0.11 -4.97
C LYS A 12 -9.35 -0.53 -3.75
N ILE A 13 -9.16 -1.84 -3.57
CA ILE A 13 -9.74 -2.57 -2.44
C ILE A 13 -9.12 -2.08 -1.13
N LEU A 14 -7.80 -1.92 -1.10
CA LEU A 14 -7.09 -1.50 0.10
C LEU A 14 -7.46 -0.07 0.51
N LEU A 15 -7.66 0.84 -0.45
CA LEU A 15 -8.12 2.20 -0.19
C LEU A 15 -9.53 2.20 0.44
N LEU A 16 -10.43 1.34 -0.06
CA LEU A 16 -11.75 1.13 0.54
C LEU A 16 -11.64 0.58 1.97
N VAL A 17 -10.77 -0.41 2.19
CA VAL A 17 -10.50 -0.97 3.52
C VAL A 17 -9.95 0.11 4.48
N CYS A 18 -9.03 0.96 4.02
CA CYS A 18 -8.50 2.07 4.83
C CYS A 18 -9.62 3.02 5.29
N ILE A 19 -10.54 3.38 4.40
CA ILE A 19 -11.69 4.23 4.74
C ILE A 19 -12.56 3.56 5.80
N LEU A 20 -12.88 2.26 5.62
CA LEU A 20 -13.67 1.51 6.59
C LEU A 20 -12.98 1.47 7.96
N VAL A 21 -11.69 1.17 8.01
CA VAL A 21 -10.90 1.11 9.25
C VAL A 21 -10.87 2.45 9.98
N ILE A 22 -10.79 3.56 9.24
CA ILE A 22 -10.83 4.90 9.83
C ILE A 22 -12.20 5.17 10.47
N ILE A 23 -13.28 4.90 9.75
CA ILE A 23 -14.64 5.12 10.23
C ILE A 23 -14.94 4.23 11.45
N THR A 24 -14.63 2.95 11.37
CA THR A 24 -14.90 2.01 12.46
C THR A 24 -14.07 2.34 13.69
N GLY A 25 -12.77 2.63 13.53
CA GLY A 25 -11.92 2.96 14.66
C GLY A 25 -12.34 4.25 15.36
N TYR A 26 -12.75 5.27 14.60
CA TYR A 26 -13.32 6.49 15.18
C TYR A 26 -14.58 6.18 16.00
N PHE A 27 -15.52 5.40 15.45
CA PHE A 27 -16.74 5.03 16.17
C PHE A 27 -16.47 4.27 17.47
N PHE A 28 -15.51 3.35 17.46
CA PHE A 28 -15.11 2.60 18.65
C PHE A 28 -14.48 3.49 19.72
N VAL A 29 -13.52 4.33 19.34
CA VAL A 29 -12.84 5.24 20.27
C VAL A 29 -13.84 6.26 20.84
N TYR A 30 -14.68 6.86 19.99
CA TYR A 30 -15.72 7.79 20.42
C TYR A 30 -16.69 7.12 21.41
N GLY A 31 -17.15 5.91 21.10
CA GLY A 31 -18.06 5.17 21.98
C GLY A 31 -17.46 4.83 23.35
N MET A 32 -16.15 4.54 23.41
CA MET A 32 -15.44 4.30 24.67
C MET A 32 -15.28 5.57 25.49
N VAL A 33 -14.87 6.67 24.85
CA VAL A 33 -14.64 7.96 25.52
C VAL A 33 -15.96 8.58 25.99
N ALA A 34 -17.02 8.50 25.20
CA ALA A 34 -18.33 9.05 25.57
C ALA A 34 -18.96 8.35 26.79
N LYS A 35 -18.68 7.05 27.00
CA LYS A 35 -19.27 6.27 28.10
C LYS A 35 -18.48 6.34 29.40
N LYS A 36 -17.14 6.32 29.33
CA LYS A 36 -16.27 6.20 30.51
C LYS A 36 -15.29 7.37 30.68
N GLY A 37 -15.30 8.36 29.77
CA GLY A 37 -14.27 9.38 29.69
C GLY A 37 -12.95 8.83 29.16
N LEU A 38 -11.87 9.59 29.34
CA LEU A 38 -10.52 9.15 28.99
C LEU A 38 -10.08 8.04 29.94
N SER A 39 -10.21 6.79 29.50
CA SER A 39 -9.80 5.61 30.25
C SER A 39 -8.53 4.98 29.66
N TRP A 40 -7.84 4.16 30.44
CA TRP A 40 -6.66 3.43 29.98
C TRP A 40 -6.97 2.55 28.76
N ASP A 41 -8.13 1.90 28.77
CA ASP A 41 -8.61 1.08 27.65
C ASP A 41 -8.80 1.93 26.37
N ALA A 42 -9.34 3.14 26.50
CA ALA A 42 -9.52 4.06 25.38
C ALA A 42 -8.17 4.53 24.82
N LEU A 43 -7.19 4.78 25.69
CA LEU A 43 -5.82 5.15 25.29
C LEU A 43 -5.16 4.00 24.52
N GLN A 44 -5.18 2.78 25.08
CA GLN A 44 -4.61 1.60 24.45
C GLN A 44 -5.27 1.30 23.10
N THR A 45 -6.60 1.36 23.04
CA THR A 45 -7.35 1.14 21.80
C THR A 45 -7.00 2.16 20.73
N THR A 46 -6.88 3.44 21.11
CA THR A 46 -6.45 4.50 20.20
C THR A 46 -5.04 4.25 19.69
N PHE A 47 -4.13 3.82 20.56
CA PHE A 47 -2.74 3.52 20.18
C PHE A 47 -2.64 2.35 19.19
N LEU A 48 -3.36 1.26 19.47
CA LEU A 48 -3.44 0.11 18.56
C LEU A 48 -4.07 0.49 17.21
N TRP A 49 -5.09 1.35 17.23
CA TRP A 49 -5.71 1.84 16.01
C TRP A 49 -4.76 2.72 15.18
N LEU A 50 -3.94 3.56 15.81
CA LEU A 50 -2.90 4.33 15.11
C LEU A 50 -1.84 3.41 14.47
N ILE A 51 -1.41 2.37 15.19
CA ILE A 51 -0.48 1.36 14.63
C ILE A 51 -1.11 0.66 13.42
N LEU A 52 -2.41 0.33 13.50
CA LEU A 52 -3.13 -0.25 12.37
C LEU A 52 -3.15 0.69 11.16
N ILE A 53 -3.37 2.00 11.35
CA ILE A 53 -3.30 2.98 10.27
C ILE A 53 -1.90 3.00 9.64
N VAL A 54 -0.85 3.03 10.46
CA VAL A 54 0.53 3.03 9.95
C VAL A 54 0.84 1.77 9.14
N THR A 55 0.43 0.59 9.63
CA THR A 55 0.65 -0.66 8.90
C THR A 55 -0.11 -0.70 7.58
N LEU A 56 -1.32 -0.13 7.51
CA LEU A 56 -2.06 0.02 6.25
C LEU A 56 -1.32 0.95 5.27
N ILE A 57 -0.78 2.07 5.73
CA ILE A 57 0.02 2.98 4.88
C ILE A 57 1.26 2.25 4.34
N LEU A 58 1.97 1.50 5.19
CA LEU A 58 3.12 0.70 4.75
C LEU A 58 2.72 -0.35 3.71
N ALA A 59 1.54 -0.97 3.83
CA ALA A 59 1.05 -1.92 2.85
C ALA A 59 0.79 -1.27 1.48
N ILE A 60 0.25 -0.03 1.44
CA ILE A 60 0.08 0.74 0.20
C ILE A 60 1.42 0.99 -0.46
N ILE A 61 2.39 1.50 0.30
CA ILE A 61 3.73 1.81 -0.20
C ILE A 61 4.38 0.56 -0.78
N ASN A 62 4.28 -0.57 -0.07
CA ASN A 62 4.90 -1.83 -0.49
C ASN A 62 4.29 -2.36 -1.80
N GLU A 63 2.97 -2.29 -1.97
CA GLU A 63 2.34 -2.67 -3.24
C GLU A 63 2.78 -1.75 -4.38
N ASN A 64 2.86 -0.44 -4.14
CA ASN A 64 3.35 0.51 -5.15
C ASN A 64 4.80 0.17 -5.56
N THR A 65 5.70 -0.07 -4.59
CA THR A 65 7.08 -0.47 -4.86
C THR A 65 7.16 -1.78 -5.63
N LYS A 66 6.30 -2.76 -5.33
CA LYS A 66 6.25 -4.04 -6.04
C LYS A 66 5.84 -3.87 -7.51
N GLU A 67 4.88 -3.00 -7.80
CA GLU A 67 4.49 -2.67 -9.17
C GLU A 67 5.64 -1.99 -9.94
N GLU A 68 6.30 -1.03 -9.31
CA GLU A 68 7.46 -0.33 -9.90
C GLU A 68 8.61 -1.30 -10.22
N LEU A 69 8.95 -2.18 -9.27
CA LEU A 69 9.98 -3.20 -9.46
C LEU A 69 9.65 -4.15 -10.60
N LYS A 70 8.37 -4.53 -10.75
CA LYS A 70 7.93 -5.38 -11.88
C LYS A 70 8.15 -4.69 -13.22
N ILE A 71 7.87 -3.39 -13.31
CA ILE A 71 8.10 -2.61 -14.54
C ILE A 71 9.59 -2.55 -14.86
N ILE A 72 10.41 -2.18 -13.87
CA ILE A 72 11.87 -2.09 -14.03
C ILE A 72 12.44 -3.43 -14.52
N ASN A 73 12.08 -4.53 -13.87
CA ASN A 73 12.55 -5.87 -14.26
C ASN A 73 12.10 -6.24 -15.68
N SER A 74 10.87 -5.90 -16.07
CA SER A 74 10.38 -6.15 -17.43
C SER A 74 11.15 -5.36 -18.50
N ASN A 75 11.57 -4.14 -18.19
CA ASN A 75 12.36 -3.31 -19.08
C ASN A 75 13.78 -3.85 -19.20
N GLN A 76 14.41 -4.22 -18.08
CA GLN A 76 15.73 -4.85 -18.06
C GLN A 76 15.74 -6.17 -18.86
N ALA A 77 14.72 -7.01 -18.71
CA ALA A 77 14.60 -8.24 -19.48
C ALA A 77 14.49 -7.99 -21.00
N LYS A 78 13.77 -6.94 -21.41
CA LYS A 78 13.69 -6.53 -22.82
C LYS A 78 15.02 -5.99 -23.34
N GLU A 79 15.71 -5.16 -22.57
CA GLU A 79 17.02 -4.63 -22.93
C GLU A 79 18.03 -5.77 -23.12
N ILE A 80 18.09 -6.73 -22.20
CA ILE A 80 18.96 -7.91 -22.31
C ILE A 80 18.62 -8.73 -23.57
N LYS A 81 17.32 -8.89 -23.88
CA LYS A 81 16.89 -9.61 -25.08
C LYS A 81 17.36 -8.90 -26.36
N LEU A 82 17.17 -7.58 -26.45
CA LEU A 82 17.60 -6.78 -27.60
C LEU A 82 19.12 -6.82 -27.78
N LEU A 83 19.88 -6.71 -26.68
CA LEU A 83 21.34 -6.82 -26.71
C LEU A 83 21.80 -8.19 -27.23
N ARG A 84 21.13 -9.28 -26.84
CA ARG A 84 21.44 -10.62 -27.35
C ARG A 84 21.14 -10.75 -28.85
N GLU A 85 20.02 -10.20 -29.33
CA GLU A 85 19.66 -10.22 -30.74
C GLU A 85 20.65 -9.41 -31.60
N ASP A 86 21.13 -8.27 -31.11
CA ASP A 86 22.12 -7.44 -31.81
C ASP A 86 23.50 -8.07 -31.84
N LEU A 87 23.93 -8.74 -30.77
CA LEU A 87 25.15 -9.54 -30.75
C LEU A 87 25.08 -10.72 -31.73
N ALA A 88 23.92 -11.37 -31.83
CA ALA A 88 23.70 -12.47 -32.77
C ALA A 88 23.73 -12.00 -34.24
N ARG A 89 23.25 -10.78 -34.53
CA ARG A 89 23.29 -10.19 -35.88
C ARG A 89 24.66 -9.66 -36.32
N LYS A 90 25.56 -9.37 -35.37
CA LYS A 90 26.93 -8.89 -35.66
C LYS A 90 27.96 -10.00 -35.86
N ARG A 91 27.60 -11.26 -35.61
CA ARG A 91 28.38 -12.45 -35.96
C ARG A 91 27.93 -12.98 -37.31
#